data_AF-A0A2V9D1Q5-F1
#
_entry.id   AF-A0A2V9D1Q5-F1
#
_cell.length_a   1.000
_cell.length_b   1.000
_cell.length_c   1.000
_cell.angle_alpha   90.00
_cell.angle_beta   90.00
_cell.angle_gamma   90.00
#
_symmetry.space_group_name_H-M   'P 1'
#
loop_
_entity.id
_entity.type
_entity.pdbx_description
1 polymer ?
#
loop_
_entity_poly.entity_id
_entity_poly.type
_entity_poly.pdbx_seq_one_letter_code
_entity_poly.pdbx_strand_id
1 'polypeptide(L)'
;MNAVFADTSGLLALLNTTDDNHARAERAFGNLRVRQVSLVSTSYVLVETYALVGRRLGLDAVRSFRADFAPLIDVVWVEPYLSL
;
A
#
# COMPACT_ATOMS: atom_id res chain seq x y z
N MET A 1 14.44 -8.77 10.32
CA MET A 1 13.18 -8.00 10.18
C MET A 1 12.17 -8.91 9.49
N ASN A 2 10.96 -9.03 10.03
CA ASN A 2 9.86 -9.70 9.34
C ASN A 2 8.97 -8.57 8.79
N ALA A 3 9.20 -8.17 7.55
CA ALA A 3 8.45 -7.12 6.86
C ALA A 3 7.67 -7.73 5.71
N VAL A 4 6.51 -7.17 5.40
CA VAL A 4 5.69 -7.59 4.26
C VAL A 4 5.70 -6.49 3.22
N PHE A 5 6.01 -6.87 1.99
CA PHE A 5 5.91 -5.97 0.86
C PHE A 5 4.45 -5.70 0.52
N ALA A 6 4.02 -4.45 0.64
CA ALA A 6 2.70 -3.98 0.25
C ALA A 6 2.74 -3.56 -1.22
N ASP A 7 2.13 -4.37 -2.08
CA ASP A 7 1.95 -4.07 -3.50
C ASP A 7 0.68 -3.26 -3.76
N THR A 8 0.61 -2.59 -4.93
CA THR A 8 -0.53 -1.77 -5.35
C THR A 8 -1.85 -2.53 -5.27
N SER A 9 -1.86 -3.79 -5.71
CA SER A 9 -3.05 -4.64 -5.71
C SER A 9 -3.62 -4.85 -4.31
N GLY A 10 -2.76 -5.13 -3.32
CA GLY A 10 -3.14 -5.32 -1.93
C GLY A 10 -3.64 -4.03 -1.27
N LEU A 11 -2.96 -2.91 -1.54
CA LEU A 11 -3.37 -1.58 -1.06
C LEU A 11 -4.72 -1.17 -1.64
N LEU A 12 -4.92 -1.37 -2.95
CA LEU A 12 -6.16 -0.97 -3.62
C LEU A 12 -7.35 -1.81 -3.15
N ALA A 13 -7.17 -3.13 -2.96
CA ALA A 13 -8.21 -3.99 -2.40
C ALA A 13 -8.57 -3.58 -0.96
N LEU A 14 -7.60 -3.13 -0.16
CA LEU A 14 -7.88 -2.62 1.18
C LEU A 14 -8.67 -1.30 1.15
N LEU A 15 -8.35 -0.38 0.24
CA LEU A 15 -8.97 0.95 0.19
C LEU A 15 -10.34 0.97 -0.51
N ASN A 16 -10.59 0.07 -1.44
CA ASN A 16 -11.85 -0.03 -2.16
C ASN A 16 -12.81 -1.03 -1.48
N THR A 17 -13.81 -0.53 -0.76
CA THR A 17 -14.80 -1.37 -0.05
C THR A 17 -15.69 -2.22 -0.96
N THR A 18 -15.71 -1.92 -2.27
CA THR A 18 -16.45 -2.68 -3.29
C THR A 18 -15.57 -3.66 -4.06
N ASP A 19 -14.28 -3.78 -3.75
CA ASP A 19 -13.40 -4.77 -4.36
C ASP A 19 -13.74 -6.18 -3.86
N ASP A 20 -13.78 -7.16 -4.77
CA ASP A 20 -14.07 -8.56 -4.44
C ASP A 20 -13.08 -9.13 -3.41
N ASN A 21 -11.85 -8.59 -3.34
CA ASN A 21 -10.82 -9.00 -2.39
C ASN A 21 -10.78 -8.15 -1.12
N HIS A 22 -11.68 -7.18 -0.94
CA HIS A 22 -11.64 -6.25 0.20
C HIS A 22 -11.61 -6.98 1.54
N ALA A 23 -12.53 -7.93 1.76
CA ALA A 23 -12.59 -8.70 3.01
C ALA A 23 -11.33 -9.55 3.24
N ARG A 24 -10.65 -10.00 2.18
CA ARG A 24 -9.39 -10.73 2.30
C ARG A 24 -8.25 -9.78 2.65
N ALA A 25 -8.19 -8.61 2.01
CA ALA A 25 -7.20 -7.58 2.31
C ALA A 25 -7.35 -7.09 3.75
N GLU A 26 -8.55 -6.70 4.17
CA GLU A 26 -8.84 -6.23 5.54
C GLU A 26 -8.34 -7.24 6.60
N ARG A 27 -8.65 -8.54 6.43
CA ARG A 27 -8.14 -9.58 7.33
C ARG A 27 -6.62 -9.69 7.31
N ALA A 28 -5.99 -9.61 6.14
CA ALA A 28 -4.53 -9.68 6.02
C ALA A 28 -3.86 -8.50 6.74
N PHE A 29 -4.27 -7.27 6.43
CA PHE A 29 -3.74 -6.06 7.06
C PHE A 29 -4.05 -6.00 8.56
N GLY A 30 -5.22 -6.46 8.99
CA GLY A 30 -5.58 -6.62 10.40
C GLY A 30 -4.62 -7.57 11.14
N ASN A 31 -4.30 -8.72 10.54
CA ASN A 31 -3.35 -9.68 11.10
C ASN A 31 -1.92 -9.11 11.16
N LEU A 32 -1.48 -8.36 10.13
CA LEU A 32 -0.18 -7.69 10.14
C LEU A 32 -0.10 -6.65 11.25
N ARG A 33 -1.17 -5.86 11.44
CA ARG A 33 -1.28 -4.88 12.54
C ARG A 33 -1.19 -5.54 13.91
N VAL A 34 -1.94 -6.62 14.16
CA VAL A 34 -1.90 -7.36 15.44
C VAL A 34 -0.52 -7.94 15.72
N ARG A 35 0.17 -8.42 14.68
CA ARG A 35 1.52 -8.97 14.79
C ARG A 35 2.63 -7.90 14.76
N GLN A 36 2.26 -6.63 14.66
CA GLN A 36 3.19 -5.49 14.52
C GLN A 36 4.22 -5.71 13.41
N VAL A 37 3.79 -6.30 12.29
CA VAL A 37 4.63 -6.52 11.11
C VAL A 37 4.71 -5.22 10.32
N SER A 38 5.93 -4.77 10.03
CA SER A 38 6.17 -3.59 9.22
C SER A 38 5.72 -3.81 7.78
N LEU A 39 5.09 -2.79 7.20
CA LEU A 39 4.83 -2.72 5.77
C LEU A 39 6.00 -2.01 5.09
N VAL A 40 6.48 -2.60 3.99
CA VAL A 40 7.49 -1.99 3.12
C VAL A 40 6.92 -1.91 1.71
N SER A 41 7.29 -0.89 0.94
CA SER A 41 6.93 -0.81 -0.48
C SER A 41 7.99 -0.02 -1.24
N THR A 42 7.79 0.18 -2.55
CA THR A 42 8.65 1.07 -3.34
C THR A 42 7.97 2.40 -3.63
N SER A 43 8.76 3.42 -3.95
CA SER A 43 8.24 4.69 -4.47
C SER A 43 7.38 4.50 -5.74
N TYR A 44 7.71 3.52 -6.59
CA TYR A 44 6.92 3.19 -7.79
C TYR A 44 5.53 2.63 -7.46
N VAL A 45 5.44 1.71 -6.50
CA VAL A 45 4.15 1.16 -6.04
C VAL A 45 3.28 2.27 -5.45
N LEU A 46 3.86 3.24 -4.72
CA LEU A 46 3.07 4.37 -4.23
C LEU A 46 2.58 5.28 -5.37
N VAL A 47 3.41 5.58 -6.37
CA VAL A 47 2.98 6.37 -7.54
C VAL A 47 1.81 5.68 -8.25
N GLU A 48 1.90 4.38 -8.49
CA GLU A 48 0.81 3.62 -9.11
C GLU A 48 -0.45 3.59 -8.23
N THR A 49 -0.28 3.38 -6.92
CA THR A 49 -1.38 3.38 -5.95
C THR A 49 -2.09 4.72 -5.92
N TYR A 50 -1.37 5.85 -5.88
CA TYR A 50 -1.97 7.18 -5.93
C TYR A 50 -2.75 7.42 -7.22
N ALA A 51 -2.21 6.99 -8.37
CA ALA A 51 -2.90 7.11 -9.65
C ALA A 51 -4.19 6.28 -9.67
N LEU A 52 -4.17 5.03 -9.18
CA LEU A 52 -5.33 4.15 -9.16
C LEU A 52 -6.38 4.58 -8.14
N VAL A 53 -5.97 4.97 -6.92
CA VAL A 53 -6.87 5.51 -5.89
C VAL A 53 -7.53 6.78 -6.43
N GLY A 54 -6.76 7.71 -7.00
CA GLY A 54 -7.32 8.94 -7.58
C GLY A 54 -8.31 8.66 -8.72
N ARG A 55 -7.97 7.74 -9.63
CA ARG A 55 -8.83 7.38 -10.76
C ARG A 55 -10.10 6.64 -10.35
N ARG A 56 -10.02 5.73 -9.37
CA ARG A 56 -11.13 4.82 -9.01
C ARG A 56 -11.98 5.31 -7.84
N LEU A 57 -11.36 5.99 -6.87
CA LEU A 57 -11.96 6.34 -5.58
C LEU A 57 -12.03 7.86 -5.36
N GLY A 58 -11.40 8.66 -6.23
CA GLY A 58 -11.44 10.12 -6.19
C GLY A 58 -10.37 10.77 -5.32
N LEU A 59 -10.35 12.11 -5.32
CA LEU A 59 -9.28 12.90 -4.67
C LEU A 59 -9.34 12.86 -3.14
N ASP A 60 -10.51 12.69 -2.55
CA ASP A 60 -10.63 12.59 -1.08
C ASP A 60 -9.98 11.30 -0.57
N ALA A 61 -10.17 10.18 -1.29
CA ALA A 61 -9.48 8.93 -0.98
C ALA A 61 -7.96 9.05 -1.12
N VAL A 62 -7.46 9.82 -2.10
CA VAL A 62 -6.03 10.14 -2.23
C VAL A 62 -5.53 10.92 -1.01
N ARG A 63 -6.29 11.91 -0.55
CA ARG A 63 -5.93 12.73 0.62
C ARG A 63 -5.87 11.88 1.89
N SER A 64 -6.89 11.06 2.14
CA SER A 64 -6.90 10.14 3.29
C SER A 64 -5.78 9.11 3.21
N PHE A 65 -5.57 8.47 2.05
CA PHE A 65 -4.47 7.53 1.88
C PHE A 65 -3.11 8.19 2.17
N ARG A 66 -2.88 9.40 1.66
CA ARG A 66 -1.64 10.16 1.90
C ARG A 66 -1.44 10.53 3.37
N ALA A 67 -2.50 10.98 4.04
CA ALA A 67 -2.41 11.49 5.41
C ALA A 67 -2.32 10.36 6.44
N ASP A 68 -3.07 9.28 6.24
CA ASP A 68 -3.35 8.33 7.31
C ASP A 68 -2.65 6.98 7.11
N PHE A 69 -2.51 6.52 5.85
CA PHE A 69 -2.03 5.17 5.56
C PHE A 69 -0.60 5.14 5.01
N ALA A 70 -0.29 5.98 4.01
CA ALA A 70 1.03 6.03 3.40
C ALA A 70 2.19 6.24 4.41
N PRO A 71 2.04 7.04 5.49
CA PRO A 71 3.08 7.19 6.51
C PRO A 71 3.38 5.92 7.31
N LEU A 72 2.52 4.90 7.24
CA LEU A 72 2.72 3.60 7.90
C LEU A 72 3.58 2.64 7.06
N ILE A 73 3.89 3.00 5.82
CA ILE A 73 4.66 2.19 4.87
C ILE A 73 6.10 2.70 4.85
N ASP A 74 7.05 1.82 5.09
CA ASP A 74 8.46 2.10 4.83
C ASP A 74 8.71 2.11 3.31
N VAL A 75 9.15 3.25 2.77
CA VAL A 75 9.28 3.45 1.32
C VAL A 75 10.74 3.27 0.90
N VAL A 76 10.98 2.21 0.14
CA VAL A 76 12.26 1.94 -0.50
C VAL A 76 12.35 2.69 -1.83
N TRP A 77 13.39 3.50 -1.97
CA TRP A 77 13.76 4.11 -3.24
C TRP A 77 14.56 3.11 -4.06
N VAL A 78 14.07 2.79 -5.26
CA VAL A 78 14.72 1.83 -6.15
C VAL A 78 15.87 2.52 -6.86
N GLU A 79 17.08 1.99 -6.68
CA GLU A 79 18.29 2.47 -7.34
C GLU A 79 18.75 1.48 -8.42
N PRO A 80 19.46 1.93 -9.47
CA PRO A 80 20.07 1.04 -10.44
C PRO A 80 21.10 0.11 -9.79
N TYR A 81 21.02 -1.19 -10.07
CA TYR A 81 22.10 -2.12 -9.73
C TYR A 81 23.17 -2.07 -10.82
N LEU A 82 24.36 -1.58 -10.49
CA LEU A 82 25.53 -1.61 -11.38
C LEU A 82 26.56 -2.61 -10.82
N SER A 83 26.71 -3.74 -11.49
CA SER A 83 27.80 -4.68 -11.27
C SER A 83 29.04 -4.19 -12.03
N LEU A 84 29.90 -3.40 -11.39
CA LEU A 84 31.26 -3.14 -11.88
C LEU A 84 32.19 -4.28 -11.47
#